data_AF-E6YE69-F1
#
_entry.id   AF-E6YE69-F1
#
_cell.length_a   1.000
_cell.length_b   1.000
_cell.length_c   1.000
_cell.angle_alpha   90.00
_cell.angle_beta   90.00
_cell.angle_gamma   90.00
#
_symmetry.space_group_name_H-M   'P 1'
#
loop_
_entity.id
_entity.type
_entity.pdbx_description
1 polymer ?
#
loop_
_entity_poly.entity_id
_entity_poly.type
_entity_poly.pdbx_seq_one_letter_code
_entity_poly.pdbx_strand_id
1 'polypeptide(L)'
;MVNVYRALEKVQLPKGLHHERIQWLYKGPKALPHNGYLLYWMQTSVRTKHNYALEYAVAAANKLQLPLHVVYLFPDRSVLPPLPKSEDDHDDEWKAEARQDASAHAFVTERHARFALEGLADAYERLASRGVSFDVFHHTHQKQQQGKTKGDGLARNELLEVCARRAALVVTDRPYLRPWPLGTGHPCCVY
;
A
#
# COMPACT_ATOMS: atom_id res chain seq x y z
N MET A 1 2.71 -6.73 28.35
CA MET A 1 2.45 -6.36 26.94
C MET A 1 3.78 -6.15 26.25
N VAL A 2 4.08 -6.92 25.20
CA VAL A 2 5.28 -6.70 24.39
C VAL A 2 5.03 -5.49 23.51
N ASN A 3 5.84 -4.44 23.67
CA ASN A 3 5.83 -3.33 22.74
C ASN A 3 6.45 -3.81 21.42
N VAL A 4 5.64 -3.91 20.37
CA VAL A 4 6.03 -4.36 19.01
C VAL A 4 7.32 -3.67 18.57
N TYR A 5 7.48 -2.38 18.86
CA TYR A 5 8.69 -1.61 18.52
C TYR A 5 9.96 -2.11 19.20
N ARG A 6 9.92 -2.36 20.52
CA ARG A 6 11.08 -2.90 21.26
C ARG A 6 11.47 -4.29 20.78
N ALA A 7 10.50 -5.06 20.27
CA ALA A 7 10.79 -6.36 19.65
C ALA A 7 11.43 -6.19 18.25
N LEU A 8 11.02 -5.17 17.51
CA LEU A 8 11.48 -4.87 16.16
C LEU A 8 12.83 -4.14 16.09
N GLU A 9 13.21 -3.37 17.11
CA GLU A 9 14.57 -2.80 17.26
C GLU A 9 15.66 -3.87 17.20
N LYS A 10 15.32 -5.10 17.56
CA LYS A 10 16.24 -6.26 17.56
C LYS A 10 16.17 -7.09 16.28
N VAL A 11 15.39 -6.68 15.28
CA VAL A 11 15.33 -7.40 14.00
C VAL A 11 16.64 -7.12 13.27
N GLN A 12 17.48 -8.15 13.16
CA GLN A 12 18.64 -8.09 12.29
C GLN A 12 18.16 -8.10 10.84
N LEU A 13 18.48 -7.01 10.15
CA LEU A 13 18.22 -6.89 8.74
C LEU A 13 19.24 -7.68 7.92
N PRO A 14 18.86 -8.22 6.74
CA PRO A 14 19.80 -8.82 5.81
C PRO A 14 20.96 -7.88 5.49
N LYS A 15 22.15 -8.42 5.22
CA LYS A 15 23.33 -7.63 4.87
C LYS A 15 23.04 -6.68 3.70
N GLY A 16 23.35 -5.39 3.88
CA GLY A 16 23.11 -4.33 2.87
C GLY A 16 21.77 -3.60 3.01
N LEU A 17 20.92 -3.98 3.96
CA LEU A 17 19.66 -3.30 4.21
C LEU A 17 19.85 -2.14 5.20
N HIS A 18 19.55 -0.92 4.75
CA HIS A 18 19.60 0.28 5.59
C HIS A 18 18.21 0.60 6.13
N HIS A 19 18.11 0.80 7.45
CA HIS A 19 16.87 1.16 8.13
C HIS A 19 16.21 2.44 7.58
N GLU A 20 17.01 3.36 7.04
CA GLU A 20 16.58 4.63 6.43
C GLU A 20 15.69 4.47 5.19
N ARG A 21 15.71 3.30 4.55
CA ARG A 21 14.89 3.00 3.36
C ARG A 21 13.49 2.47 3.71
N ILE A 22 13.18 2.33 4.99
CA ILE A 22 11.96 1.70 5.47
C ILE A 22 11.19 2.70 6.33
N GLN A 23 9.96 3.01 5.91
CA GLN A 23 9.05 3.87 6.66
C GLN A 23 7.89 3.06 7.23
N TRP A 24 7.45 3.48 8.41
CA TRP A 24 6.38 2.85 9.15
C TRP A 24 5.17 3.77 9.01
N LEU A 25 4.16 3.36 8.24
CA LEU A 25 2.98 4.20 7.98
C LEU A 25 2.00 4.20 9.16
N TYR A 26 1.85 3.05 9.81
CA TYR A 26 0.87 2.88 10.88
C TYR A 26 1.54 2.31 12.13
N LYS A 27 1.43 3.08 13.21
CA LYS A 27 1.74 2.65 14.56
C LYS A 27 0.55 1.84 15.06
N GLY A 28 0.63 0.52 14.89
CA GLY A 28 -0.37 -0.42 15.35
C GLY A 28 -0.81 -0.18 16.81
N PRO A 29 -1.92 -0.78 17.23
CA PRO A 29 -2.47 -0.56 18.56
C PRO A 29 -1.45 -0.86 19.66
N LYS A 30 -1.54 -0.15 20.80
CA LYS A 30 -0.61 -0.26 21.95
C LYS A 30 -0.46 -1.71 22.48
N ALA A 31 -1.47 -2.54 22.25
CA ALA A 31 -1.44 -3.97 22.48
C ALA A 31 -1.76 -4.71 21.17
N LEU A 32 -1.05 -5.81 20.92
CA LEU A 32 -1.28 -6.67 19.76
C LEU A 32 -2.74 -7.14 19.72
N PRO A 33 -3.46 -6.97 18.59
CA PRO A 33 -4.81 -7.51 18.45
C PRO A 33 -4.80 -9.03 18.55
N HIS A 34 -5.87 -9.62 19.08
CA HIS A 34 -6.10 -11.06 18.96
C HIS A 34 -6.21 -11.42 17.47
N ASN A 35 -5.35 -12.31 16.98
CA ASN A 35 -5.14 -12.61 15.55
C ASN A 35 -4.72 -11.38 14.72
N GLY A 36 -3.82 -10.54 15.24
CA GLY A 36 -3.17 -9.50 14.45
C GLY A 36 -2.22 -10.07 13.40
N TYR A 37 -1.82 -9.24 12.45
CA TYR A 37 -0.90 -9.62 11.38
C TYR A 37 0.04 -8.46 11.00
N LEU A 38 1.07 -8.73 10.21
CA LEU A 38 1.86 -7.67 9.57
C LEU A 38 1.30 -7.41 8.18
N LEU A 39 1.12 -6.13 7.85
CA LEU A 39 0.71 -5.70 6.52
C LEU A 39 1.93 -5.11 5.81
N TYR A 40 2.31 -5.69 4.68
CA TYR A 40 3.18 -5.02 3.72
C TYR A 40 2.33 -4.44 2.60
N TRP A 41 2.15 -3.12 2.63
CA TRP A 41 1.48 -2.36 1.58
C TRP A 41 2.47 -2.11 0.45
N MET A 42 2.37 -2.89 -0.62
CA MET A 42 3.25 -2.80 -1.77
C MET A 42 2.76 -1.69 -2.70
N GLN A 43 3.63 -0.74 -3.06
CA GLN A 43 3.28 0.38 -3.93
C GLN A 43 4.06 0.38 -5.24
N THR A 44 5.37 0.61 -5.19
CA THR A 44 6.18 0.89 -6.39
C THR A 44 7.11 -0.27 -6.77
N SER A 45 7.45 -1.11 -5.80
CA SER A 45 8.38 -2.22 -5.95
C SER A 45 7.65 -3.55 -6.04
N VAL A 46 6.84 -3.75 -7.10
CA VAL A 46 6.10 -5.00 -7.35
C VAL A 46 7.04 -6.13 -7.78
N ARG A 47 7.84 -6.60 -6.82
CA ARG A 47 8.94 -7.54 -7.00
C ARG A 47 9.11 -8.36 -5.73
N THR A 48 9.45 -9.63 -5.88
CA THR A 48 9.68 -10.56 -4.76
C THR A 48 11.17 -10.77 -4.47
N LYS A 49 12.05 -10.29 -5.35
CA LYS A 49 13.52 -10.32 -5.19
C LYS A 49 14.05 -8.91 -5.07
N HIS A 50 15.07 -8.74 -4.22
CA HIS A 50 15.71 -7.44 -3.95
C HIS A 50 14.71 -6.36 -3.52
N ASN A 51 13.56 -6.76 -2.95
CA ASN A 51 12.58 -5.86 -2.37
C ASN A 51 12.86 -5.73 -0.88
N TYR A 52 13.47 -4.61 -0.52
CA TYR A 52 13.91 -4.30 0.82
C TYR A 52 12.77 -4.19 1.84
N ALA A 53 11.62 -3.64 1.44
CA ALA A 53 10.45 -3.55 2.31
C ALA A 53 9.84 -4.93 2.56
N LEU A 54 9.79 -5.79 1.54
CA LEU A 54 9.34 -7.17 1.67
C LEU A 54 10.25 -7.98 2.61
N GLU A 55 11.57 -7.92 2.42
CA GLU A 55 12.52 -8.67 3.26
C GLU A 55 12.47 -8.20 4.73
N TYR A 56 12.29 -6.90 4.96
CA TYR A 56 12.02 -6.38 6.30
C TYR A 56 10.72 -6.94 6.88
N ALA A 57 9.62 -6.89 6.12
CA ALA A 57 8.33 -7.35 6.59
C ALA A 57 8.35 -8.84 6.94
N VAL A 58 9.06 -9.67 6.16
CA VAL A 58 9.29 -11.09 6.45
C VAL A 58 10.11 -11.26 7.74
N ALA A 59 11.22 -10.53 7.91
CA ALA A 59 12.03 -10.62 9.11
C ALA A 59 11.25 -10.18 10.37
N ALA A 60 10.45 -9.13 10.25
CA ALA A 60 9.58 -8.61 11.31
C ALA A 60 8.48 -9.62 11.67
N ALA A 61 7.84 -10.24 10.67
CA ALA A 61 6.79 -11.25 10.86
C ALA A 61 7.34 -12.48 11.59
N ASN A 62 8.52 -12.97 11.16
CA ASN A 62 9.20 -14.09 11.80
C ASN A 62 9.58 -13.78 13.26
N LYS A 63 10.05 -12.56 13.53
CA LYS A 63 10.42 -12.14 14.89
C LYS A 63 9.23 -12.04 15.83
N LEU A 64 8.11 -11.54 15.33
CA LEU A 64 6.87 -11.35 16.09
C LEU A 64 5.99 -12.61 16.11
N GLN A 65 6.34 -13.63 15.31
CA GLN A 65 5.54 -14.85 15.10
C GLN A 65 4.10 -14.54 14.66
N LEU A 66 3.97 -13.58 13.73
CA LEU A 66 2.68 -13.16 13.17
C LEU A 66 2.63 -13.47 11.67
N PRO A 67 1.44 -13.76 11.12
CA PRO A 67 1.28 -13.90 9.68
C PRO A 67 1.59 -12.58 8.95
N LEU A 68 2.14 -12.68 7.74
CA LEU A 68 2.41 -11.55 6.85
C LEU A 68 1.41 -11.57 5.69
N HIS A 69 0.70 -10.46 5.50
CA HIS A 69 -0.11 -10.19 4.32
C HIS A 69 0.56 -9.11 3.48
N VAL A 70 0.81 -9.43 2.22
CA VAL A 70 1.26 -8.46 1.22
C VAL A 70 0.04 -8.01 0.43
N VAL A 71 -0.19 -6.70 0.37
CA VAL A 71 -1.34 -6.14 -0.34
C VAL A 71 -0.85 -5.21 -1.44
N TYR A 72 -1.40 -5.36 -2.64
CA TYR A 72 -1.16 -4.47 -3.76
C TYR A 72 -2.49 -3.95 -4.31
N LEU A 73 -2.59 -2.64 -4.54
CA LEU A 73 -3.71 -2.04 -5.26
C LEU A 73 -3.31 -1.86 -6.72
N PHE A 74 -3.93 -2.63 -7.61
CA PHE A 74 -3.76 -2.51 -9.05
C PHE A 74 -4.31 -1.17 -9.53
N PRO A 75 -3.46 -0.30 -10.10
CA PRO A 75 -3.90 1.00 -10.54
C PRO A 75 -4.91 0.92 -11.69
N ASP A 76 -5.96 1.76 -11.61
CA ASP A 76 -6.97 1.89 -12.64
C ASP A 76 -7.29 3.36 -12.89
N ARG A 77 -7.12 3.81 -14.13
CA ARG A 77 -7.41 5.19 -14.54
C ARG A 77 -8.91 5.45 -14.63
N SER A 78 -9.69 4.42 -14.96
CA SER A 78 -11.12 4.55 -15.29
C SER A 78 -11.99 4.97 -14.09
N VAL A 79 -11.47 4.81 -12.89
CA VAL A 79 -12.12 5.11 -11.61
C VAL A 79 -11.61 6.39 -10.97
N LEU A 80 -10.72 7.12 -11.66
CA LEU A 80 -10.28 8.42 -11.20
C LEU A 80 -11.45 9.42 -11.21
N PRO A 81 -11.61 10.23 -10.15
CA PRO A 81 -12.56 11.33 -10.20
C PRO A 81 -12.18 12.27 -11.35
N PRO A 82 -13.17 12.82 -12.08
CA PRO A 82 -12.90 13.78 -13.15
C PRO A 82 -12.13 14.97 -12.58
N LEU A 83 -11.14 15.45 -13.33
CA LEU A 83 -10.49 16.72 -12.98
C LEU A 83 -11.58 17.81 -12.97
N PRO A 84 -11.68 18.62 -11.90
CA PRO A 84 -12.55 19.77 -11.89
C PRO A 84 -12.12 20.67 -13.07
N LYS A 85 -13.09 21.04 -13.90
CA LYS A 85 -12.87 22.03 -14.95
C LYS A 85 -12.72 23.38 -14.24
N SER A 86 -11.51 23.91 -14.18
CA SER A 86 -11.31 25.30 -13.78
C SER A 86 -11.85 26.18 -14.91
N GLU A 87 -13.01 26.80 -14.70
CA GLU A 87 -13.45 27.92 -15.56
C GLU A 87 -12.70 29.21 -15.19
N ASP A 88 -12.16 29.32 -13.97
CA ASP A 88 -11.33 30.43 -13.50
C ASP A 88 -10.17 29.89 -12.63
N ASP A 89 -9.00 30.55 -12.72
CA ASP A 89 -7.74 30.36 -11.96
C ASP A 89 -6.81 29.18 -12.33
N HIS A 90 -5.69 29.54 -12.98
CA HIS A 90 -4.55 28.70 -13.38
C HIS A 90 -3.74 28.08 -12.21
N ASP A 91 -4.11 28.31 -10.95
CA ASP A 91 -3.29 27.97 -9.78
C ASP A 91 -3.71 26.69 -9.01
N ASP A 92 -4.84 26.06 -9.38
CA ASP A 92 -5.43 24.93 -8.64
C ASP A 92 -5.46 23.58 -9.38
N GLU A 93 -5.02 23.54 -10.65
CA GLU A 93 -4.97 22.31 -11.46
C GLU A 93 -4.10 21.22 -10.81
N TRP A 94 -2.92 21.58 -10.31
CA TRP A 94 -2.03 20.65 -9.61
C TRP A 94 -2.61 20.12 -8.28
N LYS A 95 -3.49 20.89 -7.60
CA LYS A 95 -4.16 20.42 -6.37
C LYS A 95 -5.25 19.41 -6.68
N ALA A 96 -5.88 19.53 -7.85
CA ALA A 96 -6.86 18.57 -8.32
C ALA A 96 -6.21 17.28 -8.82
N GLU A 97 -5.09 17.38 -9.55
CA GLU A 97 -4.22 16.24 -9.84
C GLU A 97 -3.73 15.58 -8.54
N ALA A 98 -3.40 16.38 -7.51
CA ALA A 98 -3.03 15.91 -6.16
C ALA A 98 -4.19 15.22 -5.39
N ARG A 99 -5.39 15.07 -5.97
CA ARG A 99 -6.46 14.21 -5.45
C ARG A 99 -6.57 12.88 -6.19
N GLN A 100 -6.02 12.78 -7.40
CA GLN A 100 -6.01 11.56 -8.19
C GLN A 100 -4.89 10.63 -7.73
N ASP A 101 -5.11 9.31 -7.71
CA ASP A 101 -4.03 8.40 -7.36
C ASP A 101 -2.86 8.54 -8.35
N ALA A 102 -1.68 8.98 -7.87
CA ALA A 102 -0.49 9.18 -8.67
C ALA A 102 -0.08 7.93 -9.50
N SER A 103 -0.42 6.72 -9.05
CA SER A 103 -0.13 5.50 -9.82
C SER A 103 -1.23 5.12 -10.80
N ALA A 104 -2.40 5.76 -10.80
CA ALA A 104 -3.51 5.39 -11.69
C ALA A 104 -3.17 5.48 -13.18
N HIS A 105 -2.14 6.26 -13.53
CA HIS A 105 -1.61 6.37 -14.89
C HIS A 105 -0.49 5.37 -15.21
N ALA A 106 -0.17 4.43 -14.31
CA ALA A 106 0.93 3.48 -14.50
C ALA A 106 0.79 2.62 -15.76
N PHE A 107 -0.44 2.36 -16.22
CA PHE A 107 -0.70 1.52 -17.39
C PHE A 107 -1.39 2.32 -18.50
N VAL A 108 -0.57 2.83 -19.42
CA VAL A 108 -1.04 3.66 -20.55
C VAL A 108 -1.64 2.82 -21.69
N THR A 109 -1.21 1.55 -21.82
CA THR A 109 -1.60 0.67 -22.94
C THR A 109 -2.00 -0.71 -22.43
N GLU A 110 -2.75 -1.45 -23.24
CA GLU A 110 -3.06 -2.86 -22.96
C GLU A 110 -1.80 -3.70 -22.76
N ARG A 111 -0.74 -3.43 -23.52
CA ARG A 111 0.56 -4.11 -23.36
C ARG A 111 1.16 -3.87 -21.98
N HIS A 112 1.11 -2.65 -21.46
CA HIS A 112 1.61 -2.33 -20.12
C HIS A 112 0.78 -3.04 -19.04
N ALA A 113 -0.54 -3.04 -19.17
CA ALA A 113 -1.43 -3.71 -18.23
C ALA A 113 -1.20 -5.24 -18.24
N ARG A 114 -1.11 -5.85 -19.42
CA ARG A 114 -0.83 -7.28 -19.58
C ARG A 114 0.49 -7.67 -18.93
N PHE A 115 1.56 -6.96 -19.26
CA PHE A 115 2.88 -7.20 -18.67
C PHE A 115 2.87 -7.08 -17.13
N ALA A 116 2.13 -6.12 -16.59
CA ALA A 116 2.00 -5.96 -15.14
C ALA A 116 1.21 -7.11 -14.49
N LEU A 117 0.13 -7.57 -15.11
CA LEU A 117 -0.66 -8.70 -14.62
C LEU A 117 0.12 -10.02 -14.67
N GLU A 118 0.87 -10.27 -15.74
CA GLU A 118 1.79 -11.40 -15.85
C GLU A 118 2.86 -11.35 -14.74
N GLY A 119 3.47 -10.19 -14.52
CA GLY A 119 4.43 -10.00 -13.43
C GLY A 119 3.82 -10.18 -12.03
N LEU A 120 2.56 -9.81 -11.83
CA LEU A 120 1.82 -10.03 -10.58
C LEU A 120 1.51 -11.51 -10.34
N ALA A 121 1.16 -12.25 -11.39
CA ALA A 121 0.97 -13.71 -11.30
C ALA A 121 2.28 -14.40 -10.89
N ASP A 122 3.39 -14.05 -11.51
CA ASP A 122 4.73 -14.53 -11.12
C ASP A 122 5.07 -14.17 -9.67
N ALA A 123 4.73 -12.95 -9.23
CA ALA A 123 4.96 -12.50 -7.86
C ALA A 123 4.12 -13.31 -6.86
N TYR A 124 2.85 -13.59 -7.21
CA TYR A 124 1.94 -14.41 -6.42
C TYR A 124 2.51 -15.80 -6.20
N GLU A 125 2.92 -16.50 -7.26
CA GLU A 125 3.48 -17.85 -7.15
C GLU A 125 4.72 -17.89 -6.25
N ARG A 126 5.62 -16.90 -6.39
CA ARG A 126 6.85 -16.82 -5.59
C ARG A 126 6.59 -16.49 -4.12
N LEU A 127 5.56 -15.71 -3.81
CA LEU A 127 5.16 -15.44 -2.42
C LEU A 127 4.45 -16.64 -1.81
N ALA A 128 3.55 -17.26 -2.57
CA ALA A 128 2.85 -18.48 -2.17
C ALA A 128 3.83 -19.63 -1.87
N SER A 129 4.87 -19.81 -2.69
CA SER A 129 5.92 -20.82 -2.43
C SER A 129 6.71 -20.57 -1.13
N ARG A 130 6.66 -19.34 -0.59
CA ARG A 130 7.26 -18.96 0.70
C ARG A 130 6.23 -18.96 1.84
N GLY A 131 4.98 -19.35 1.59
CA GLY A 131 3.88 -19.30 2.56
C GLY A 131 3.40 -17.88 2.90
N VAL A 132 3.67 -16.90 2.04
CA VAL A 132 3.28 -15.50 2.23
C VAL A 132 2.01 -15.22 1.43
N SER A 133 0.99 -14.66 2.08
CA SER A 133 -0.25 -14.24 1.42
C SER A 133 0.00 -12.98 0.59
N PHE A 134 -0.51 -12.97 -0.65
CA PHE A 134 -0.46 -11.84 -1.55
C PHE A 134 -1.84 -11.55 -2.13
N ASP A 135 -2.42 -10.43 -1.73
CA ASP A 135 -3.75 -10.00 -2.13
C ASP A 135 -3.65 -8.79 -3.08
N VAL A 136 -4.26 -8.93 -4.26
CA VAL A 136 -4.34 -7.84 -5.25
C VAL A 136 -5.76 -7.32 -5.30
N PHE A 137 -5.93 -6.05 -4.95
CA PHE A 137 -7.20 -5.34 -5.10
C PHE A 137 -7.19 -4.56 -6.41
N HIS A 138 -8.33 -4.50 -7.08
CA HIS A 138 -8.56 -3.59 -8.19
C HIS A 138 -9.96 -3.01 -8.05
N HIS A 139 -10.18 -1.81 -8.59
CA HIS A 139 -11.52 -1.24 -8.58
C HIS A 139 -12.44 -2.02 -9.53
N THR A 140 -13.67 -2.28 -9.08
CA THR A 140 -14.71 -2.85 -9.93
C THR A 140 -15.63 -1.74 -10.42
N HIS A 141 -15.82 -1.64 -11.73
CA HIS A 141 -16.87 -0.80 -12.30
C HIS A 141 -18.25 -1.37 -11.96
N GLN A 142 -18.84 -0.97 -10.84
CA GLN A 142 -20.28 -1.08 -10.71
C GLN A 142 -20.91 0.01 -11.57
N LYS A 143 -21.70 -0.39 -12.58
CA LYS A 143 -22.55 0.54 -13.33
C LYS A 143 -23.39 1.29 -12.30
N GLN A 144 -23.19 2.60 -12.19
CA GLN A 144 -24.02 3.47 -11.37
C GLN A 144 -25.49 3.24 -11.74
N GLN A 145 -26.23 2.50 -10.91
CA GLN A 145 -27.68 2.56 -10.97
C GLN A 145 -28.06 3.94 -10.43
N GLN A 146 -28.74 4.71 -11.29
CA GLN A 146 -29.26 6.03 -10.97
C GLN A 146 -29.99 5.99 -9.62
N GLY A 147 -29.46 6.71 -8.63
CA GLY A 147 -30.23 7.07 -7.44
C GLY A 147 -29.59 6.84 -6.08
N LYS A 148 -28.38 6.27 -5.93
CA LYS A 148 -27.78 6.16 -4.58
C LYS A 148 -26.25 6.07 -4.55
N THR A 149 -25.70 6.98 -3.74
CA THR A 149 -24.38 6.98 -3.06
C THR A 149 -23.12 7.31 -3.88
N LYS A 150 -22.36 8.28 -3.37
CA LYS A 150 -20.94 8.57 -3.68
C LYS A 150 -20.21 7.27 -3.98
N GLY A 151 -19.50 7.23 -5.12
CA GLY A 151 -18.88 6.04 -5.67
C GLY A 151 -18.21 5.16 -4.62
N ASP A 152 -18.65 3.91 -4.56
CA ASP A 152 -18.18 2.82 -3.69
C ASP A 152 -16.79 2.30 -4.08
N GLY A 153 -15.95 3.16 -4.67
CA GLY A 153 -14.55 2.86 -4.92
C GLY A 153 -13.79 3.30 -3.69
N LEU A 154 -13.41 2.35 -2.83
CA LEU A 154 -12.54 2.66 -1.69
C LEU A 154 -11.29 3.37 -2.24
N ALA A 155 -11.09 4.62 -1.82
CA ALA A 155 -9.86 5.32 -2.13
C ALA A 155 -8.69 4.52 -1.54
N ARG A 156 -7.49 4.63 -2.12
CA ARG A 156 -6.27 3.97 -1.59
C ARG A 156 -6.16 4.06 -0.06
N ASN A 157 -6.47 5.23 0.50
CA ASN A 157 -6.40 5.50 1.92
C ASN A 157 -7.46 4.70 2.70
N GLU A 158 -8.69 4.61 2.19
CA GLU A 158 -9.78 3.86 2.84
C GLU A 158 -9.49 2.35 2.83
N LEU A 159 -8.98 1.81 1.72
CA LEU A 159 -8.53 0.41 1.66
C LEU A 159 -7.37 0.17 2.64
N LEU A 160 -6.40 1.08 2.68
CA LEU A 160 -5.29 1.00 3.64
C LEU A 160 -5.79 1.03 5.09
N GLU A 161 -6.75 1.89 5.44
CA GLU A 161 -7.36 1.95 6.78
C GLU A 161 -8.06 0.64 7.15
N VAL A 162 -8.83 0.06 6.21
CA VAL A 162 -9.51 -1.22 6.39
C VAL A 162 -8.51 -2.34 6.67
N CYS A 163 -7.44 -2.43 5.87
CA CYS A 163 -6.37 -3.41 6.07
C CYS A 163 -5.57 -3.13 7.36
N ALA A 164 -5.27 -1.87 7.67
CA ALA A 164 -4.45 -1.50 8.83
C ALA A 164 -5.15 -1.77 10.17
N ARG A 165 -6.49 -1.83 10.21
CA ARG A 165 -7.29 -1.94 11.45
C ARG A 165 -6.86 -3.09 12.38
N ARG A 166 -6.42 -4.23 11.82
CA ARG A 166 -5.94 -5.39 12.59
C ARG A 166 -4.44 -5.64 12.42
N ALA A 167 -3.76 -4.76 11.69
CA ALA A 167 -2.32 -4.86 11.50
C ALA A 167 -1.59 -4.43 12.78
N ALA A 168 -0.69 -5.28 13.25
CA ALA A 168 0.27 -4.95 14.30
C ALA A 168 1.29 -3.91 13.80
N LEU A 169 1.61 -3.97 12.50
CA LEU A 169 2.51 -3.07 11.81
C LEU A 169 2.12 -2.98 10.33
N VAL A 170 2.19 -1.77 9.77
CA VAL A 170 2.11 -1.54 8.33
C VAL A 170 3.46 -1.04 7.81
N VAL A 171 4.04 -1.81 6.91
CA VAL A 171 5.29 -1.51 6.18
C VAL A 171 4.92 -1.08 4.76
N THR A 172 5.59 -0.09 4.21
CA THR A 172 5.47 0.30 2.80
C THR A 172 6.86 0.51 2.21
N ASP A 173 7.01 0.38 0.89
CA ASP A 173 8.18 0.89 0.19
C ASP A 173 8.08 2.41 0.02
N ARG A 174 9.16 3.14 0.31
CA ARG A 174 9.22 4.61 0.11
C ARG A 174 9.15 4.89 -1.40
N PRO A 175 8.16 5.66 -1.90
CA PRO A 175 8.22 6.14 -3.27
C PRO A 175 9.39 7.14 -3.39
N TYR A 176 10.26 6.95 -4.38
CA TYR A 176 11.42 7.82 -4.61
C TYR A 176 11.05 9.24 -5.10
N LEU A 177 9.77 9.47 -5.43
CA LEU A 177 9.24 10.75 -5.90
C LEU A 177 8.02 11.12 -5.03
N ARG A 178 8.12 12.27 -4.35
CA ARG A 178 7.22 12.96 -3.39
C ARG A 178 6.20 12.09 -2.61
N PRO A 179 6.22 12.13 -1.26
CA PRO A 179 5.17 11.49 -0.46
C PRO A 179 3.82 12.13 -0.79
N TRP A 180 2.88 11.31 -1.23
CA TRP A 180 1.47 11.70 -1.27
C TRP A 180 1.01 11.97 0.16
N PRO A 181 0.32 13.09 0.45
CA PRO A 181 -0.30 13.26 1.75
C PRO A 181 -1.37 12.17 1.91
N LEU A 182 -1.09 11.16 2.74
CA LEU A 182 -2.16 10.39 3.36
C LEU A 182 -2.97 11.42 4.15
N GLY A 183 -4.26 11.54 3.81
CA GLY A 183 -5.15 12.59 4.29
C GLY A 183 -4.99 12.86 5.79
N THR A 184 -4.93 14.14 6.14
CA THR A 184 -4.81 14.67 7.49
C THR A 184 -5.90 14.12 8.42
N GLY A 185 -5.51 13.49 9.53
CA GLY A 185 -6.45 13.18 10.61
C GLY A 185 -5.90 12.32 11.75
N HIS A 186 -4.91 11.48 11.51
CA HIS A 186 -4.18 10.74 12.55
C HIS A 186 -2.68 10.97 12.38
N PRO A 187 -1.88 10.97 13.46
CA PRO A 187 -0.44 11.20 13.37
C PRO A 187 0.21 9.99 12.70
N CYS A 188 0.10 9.91 11.38
CA CYS A 188 1.01 9.16 10.53
C CYS A 188 2.30 9.97 10.53
N CYS A 189 3.17 9.69 11.51
CA CYS A 189 4.45 10.37 11.64
C CYS A 189 5.25 10.19 10.36
N VAL A 190 5.36 11.29 9.62
CA VAL A 190 6.43 11.58 8.68
C VAL A 190 7.71 11.76 9.48
N TYR A 191 8.67 10.85 9.32
CA TYR A 191 10.11 11.10 9.43
C TYR A 191 10.82 10.23 8.38
#